data_AF-A0A014LXQ6-F1
#
_entry.id   AF-A0A014LXQ6-F1
#
_cell.length_a   1.000
_cell.length_b   1.000
_cell.length_c   1.000
_cell.angle_alpha   90.00
_cell.angle_beta   90.00
_cell.angle_gamma   90.00
#
_symmetry.space_group_name_H-M   'P 1'
#
loop_
_entity.id
_entity.type
_entity.pdbx_description
1 polymer ?
#
loop_
_entity_poly.entity_id
_entity_poly.type
_entity_poly.pdbx_seq_one_letter_code
_entity_poly.pdbx_strand_id
1 'polypeptide(L)'
;MKVKYTEGDVFIIPLEKKFAICQILFSPKGKFKKVIGFCVLFIQSDKLFRNDGVLEPINIIDMGKETKVVFTGNQNIKNGSWEIVDHVDLNEDKKKLKIFNYAGGLYDGEDEIRRIPVSEYSHYTSMEVCGFELVKNILMSI
;
A
#
# COMPACT_ATOMS: atom_id res chain seq x y z
N MET A 1 8.56 -18.20 12.24
CA MET A 1 7.29 -17.68 12.79
C MET A 1 6.71 -16.70 11.78
N LYS A 2 5.42 -16.77 11.42
CA LYS A 2 4.83 -15.80 10.46
C LYS A 2 4.33 -14.59 11.25
N VAL A 3 4.76 -13.39 10.84
CA VAL A 3 4.25 -12.13 11.40
C VAL A 3 2.77 -11.99 11.02
N LYS A 4 1.94 -11.62 12.01
CA LYS A 4 0.55 -11.22 11.78
C LYS A 4 0.54 -9.73 11.46
N TYR A 5 -0.32 -9.33 10.54
CA TYR A 5 -0.49 -7.93 10.14
C TYR A 5 -1.97 -7.67 9.84
N THR A 6 -2.35 -6.39 9.89
CA THR A 6 -3.70 -5.90 9.66
C THR A 6 -3.67 -4.53 8.97
N GLU A 7 -4.82 -4.05 8.52
CA GLU A 7 -4.97 -2.67 8.06
C GLU A 7 -4.67 -1.70 9.19
N GLY A 8 -4.02 -0.57 8.88
CA GLY A 8 -3.57 0.42 9.85
C GLY A 8 -2.16 0.20 10.37
N ASP A 9 -1.61 -1.02 10.26
CA ASP A 9 -0.23 -1.29 10.67
C ASP A 9 0.76 -0.41 9.90
N VAL A 10 1.67 0.20 10.66
CA VAL A 10 2.78 1.01 10.15
C VAL A 10 4.01 0.13 10.08
N PHE A 11 4.66 0.11 8.93
CA PHE A 11 5.81 -0.74 8.68
C PHE A 11 6.92 -0.02 7.92
N ILE A 12 8.11 -0.61 7.96
CA ILE A 12 9.32 -0.03 7.37
C ILE A 12 9.79 -0.88 6.19
N ILE A 13 10.01 -0.20 5.07
CA ILE A 13 10.75 -0.76 3.93
C ILE A 13 12.17 -0.17 3.96
N PRO A 14 13.21 -0.98 4.20
CA PRO A 14 14.58 -0.52 4.08
C PRO A 14 14.93 -0.23 2.61
N LEU A 15 15.47 0.96 2.36
CA LEU A 15 16.10 1.37 1.10
C LEU A 15 17.62 1.44 1.31
N GLU A 16 18.40 1.82 0.29
CA GLU A 16 19.87 1.79 0.39
C GLU A 16 20.43 2.67 1.52
N LYS A 17 19.97 3.92 1.63
CA LYS A 17 20.43 4.91 2.62
C LYS A 17 19.28 5.58 3.38
N LYS A 18 18.07 5.10 3.15
CA LYS A 18 16.82 5.68 3.67
C LYS A 18 15.87 4.55 4.07
N PHE A 19 14.79 4.92 4.72
CA PHE A 19 13.69 4.06 5.08
C PHE A 19 12.40 4.69 4.58
N ALA A 20 11.55 3.90 3.94
CA ALA A 20 10.18 4.30 3.68
C ALA A 20 9.32 3.83 4.84
N ILE A 21 8.62 4.78 5.47
CA ILE A 21 7.60 4.50 6.46
C ILE A 21 6.28 4.39 5.72
N CYS A 22 5.67 3.22 5.82
CA CYS A 22 4.48 2.85 5.06
C CYS A 22 3.35 2.45 6.01
N GLN A 23 2.12 2.51 5.51
CA GLN A 23 0.95 2.06 6.25
C GLN A 23 0.12 1.11 5.40
N ILE A 24 -0.28 -0.02 5.99
CA ILE A 24 -1.14 -1.00 5.33
C ILE A 24 -2.55 -0.42 5.18
N LEU A 25 -3.00 -0.28 3.93
CA LEU A 25 -4.34 0.15 3.60
C LEU A 25 -5.27 -1.04 3.38
N PHE A 26 -4.76 -2.13 2.79
CA PHE A 26 -5.54 -3.30 2.40
C PHE A 26 -4.84 -4.60 2.80
N SER A 27 -5.50 -5.43 3.63
CA SER A 27 -4.98 -6.71 4.13
C SER A 27 -5.99 -7.86 3.98
N PRO A 28 -6.26 -8.31 2.75
CA PRO A 28 -7.30 -9.30 2.45
C PRO A 28 -7.04 -10.67 3.10
N LYS A 29 -8.13 -11.38 3.40
CA LYS A 29 -8.11 -12.74 3.96
C LYS A 29 -8.62 -13.80 2.97
N GLY A 30 -9.41 -13.39 1.99
CA GLY A 30 -10.03 -14.25 0.98
C GLY A 30 -9.27 -14.29 -0.35
N LYS A 31 -9.92 -13.78 -1.40
CA LYS A 31 -9.49 -13.88 -2.82
C LYS A 31 -8.09 -13.31 -3.01
N PHE A 32 -7.79 -12.20 -2.33
CA PHE A 32 -6.55 -11.46 -2.52
C PHE A 32 -5.50 -11.72 -1.44
N LYS A 33 -5.65 -12.76 -0.60
CA LYS A 33 -4.82 -13.04 0.61
C LYS A 33 -3.30 -13.10 0.46
N LYS A 34 -2.76 -13.01 -0.76
CA LYS A 34 -1.32 -12.96 -1.05
C LYS A 34 -0.82 -11.54 -1.33
N VAL A 35 -1.73 -10.58 -1.44
CA VAL A 35 -1.47 -9.17 -1.76
C VAL A 35 -1.67 -8.33 -0.49
N ILE A 36 -0.94 -7.23 -0.41
CA ILE A 36 -1.25 -6.09 0.44
C ILE A 36 -1.31 -4.83 -0.42
N GLY A 37 -2.16 -3.89 -0.04
CA GLY A 37 -2.11 -2.51 -0.51
C GLY A 37 -1.59 -1.62 0.60
N PHE A 38 -0.66 -0.71 0.29
CA PHE A 38 -0.10 0.21 1.26
C PHE A 38 0.13 1.60 0.65
N CYS A 39 0.25 2.61 1.51
CA CYS A 39 0.71 3.93 1.11
C CYS A 39 2.04 4.28 1.80
N VAL A 40 2.76 5.25 1.25
CA VAL A 40 3.97 5.82 1.84
C VAL A 40 3.59 7.06 2.64
N LEU A 41 4.02 7.13 3.90
CA LEU A 41 3.83 8.29 4.76
C LEU A 41 5.05 9.20 4.73
N PHE A 42 6.24 8.61 4.87
CA PHE A 42 7.49 9.36 4.93
C PHE A 42 8.64 8.59 4.27
N ILE A 43 9.62 9.32 3.76
CA ILE A 43 10.95 8.79 3.46
C ILE A 43 11.96 9.54 4.31
N GLN A 44 12.75 8.81 5.10
CA GLN A 44 13.63 9.39 6.11
C GLN A 44 14.95 8.61 6.22
N SER A 45 15.95 9.21 6.88
CA SER A 45 17.29 8.63 7.04
C SER A 45 17.39 7.58 8.16
N ASP A 46 16.40 7.50 9.04
CA ASP A 46 16.36 6.56 10.16
C ASP A 46 15.04 5.79 10.21
N LYS A 47 14.94 4.82 11.12
CA LYS A 47 13.76 3.96 11.28
C LYS A 47 12.75 4.50 12.30
N LEU A 48 12.96 5.67 12.88
CA LEU A 48 12.12 6.16 13.97
C LEU A 48 10.81 6.70 13.41
N PHE A 49 9.74 5.93 13.58
CA PHE A 49 8.39 6.45 13.37
C PHE A 49 7.95 7.27 14.59
N ARG A 50 7.45 8.47 14.35
CA ARG A 50 6.80 9.32 15.36
C ARG A 50 5.46 9.77 14.80
N ASN A 51 4.39 9.37 15.45
CA ASN A 51 3.06 9.82 15.08
C ASN A 51 2.82 11.22 15.66
N ASP A 52 2.89 12.25 14.82
CA ASP A 52 2.60 13.64 15.15
C ASP A 52 1.15 14.04 14.83
N GLY A 53 0.31 13.07 14.43
CA GLY A 53 -1.07 13.27 14.03
C GLY A 53 -1.28 13.61 12.55
N VAL A 54 -0.21 13.87 11.78
CA VAL A 54 -0.29 14.22 10.35
C VAL A 54 0.27 13.08 9.50
N LEU A 55 -0.55 12.07 9.25
CA LEU A 55 -0.15 10.89 8.47
C LEU A 55 -0.76 10.92 7.06
N GLU A 56 -0.42 11.93 6.27
CA GLU A 56 -0.92 12.04 4.89
C GLU A 56 -0.09 11.19 3.91
N PRO A 57 -0.73 10.39 3.04
CA PRO A 57 -0.01 9.65 2.01
C PRO A 57 0.67 10.54 0.98
N ILE A 58 1.95 10.26 0.71
CA ILE A 58 2.73 10.90 -0.36
C ILE A 58 2.22 10.40 -1.73
N ASN A 59 2.16 11.30 -2.70
CA ASN A 59 1.90 10.94 -4.11
C ASN A 59 3.12 10.23 -4.71
N ILE A 60 2.87 9.14 -5.41
CA ILE A 60 3.87 8.40 -6.16
C ILE A 60 3.49 8.36 -7.64
N ILE A 61 4.50 8.39 -8.50
CA ILE A 61 4.31 8.21 -9.94
C ILE A 61 4.54 6.73 -10.24
N ASP A 62 3.47 6.04 -10.64
CA ASP A 62 3.54 4.66 -11.12
C ASP A 62 3.06 4.60 -12.57
N MET A 63 3.93 4.11 -13.47
CA MET A 63 3.71 4.06 -14.91
C MET A 63 3.16 5.37 -15.53
N GLY A 64 3.60 6.52 -15.03
CA GLY A 64 3.18 7.85 -15.51
C GLY A 64 1.84 8.35 -14.96
N LYS A 65 1.22 7.64 -14.00
CA LYS A 65 0.04 8.09 -13.27
C LYS A 65 0.38 8.37 -11.81
N GLU A 66 -0.22 9.43 -11.27
CA GLU A 66 -0.17 9.68 -9.84
C GLU A 66 -1.09 8.70 -9.11
N THR A 67 -0.56 8.02 -8.10
CA THR A 67 -1.30 7.18 -7.17
C THR A 67 -0.78 7.42 -5.75
N LYS A 68 -1.58 7.04 -4.75
CA LYS A 68 -1.18 7.05 -3.33
C LYS A 68 -1.05 5.63 -2.77
N VAL A 69 -1.26 4.62 -3.61
CA VAL A 69 -1.33 3.21 -3.21
C VAL A 69 -0.41 2.38 -4.08
N VAL A 70 0.34 1.50 -3.42
CA VAL A 70 1.12 0.44 -4.05
C VAL A 70 0.53 -0.90 -3.64
N PHE A 71 0.30 -1.78 -4.60
CA PHE A 71 -0.04 -3.17 -4.33
C PHE A 71 1.19 -4.04 -4.51
N THR A 72 1.43 -4.96 -3.58
CA THR A 72 2.56 -5.88 -3.66
C THR A 72 2.25 -7.19 -2.93
N GLY A 73 3.14 -8.17 -3.06
CA GLY A 73 3.04 -9.42 -2.33
C GLY A 73 3.28 -9.25 -0.83
N ASN A 74 2.61 -10.06 -0.01
CA ASN A 74 2.70 -9.97 1.45
C ASN A 74 3.87 -10.73 2.08
N GLN A 75 4.80 -11.26 1.27
CA GLN A 75 5.86 -12.14 1.74
C GLN A 75 6.83 -11.41 2.68
N ASN A 76 7.24 -10.19 2.34
CA ASN A 76 8.21 -9.41 3.13
C ASN A 76 7.64 -8.94 4.48
N ILE A 77 6.33 -8.71 4.57
CA ILE A 77 5.68 -8.49 5.87
C ILE A 77 5.63 -9.79 6.65
N LYS A 78 5.12 -10.88 6.04
CA LYS A 78 4.91 -12.17 6.73
C LYS A 78 6.19 -12.80 7.28
N ASN A 79 7.32 -12.60 6.60
CA ASN A 79 8.62 -13.12 7.04
C ASN A 79 9.38 -12.16 7.97
N GLY A 80 8.87 -10.94 8.19
CA GLY A 80 9.48 -9.92 9.04
C GLY A 80 10.60 -9.11 8.39
N SER A 81 10.86 -9.27 7.09
CA SER A 81 11.80 -8.40 6.36
C SER A 81 11.34 -6.94 6.31
N TRP A 82 10.03 -6.72 6.30
CA TRP A 82 9.39 -5.42 6.49
C TRP A 82 8.83 -5.39 7.90
N GLU A 83 9.48 -4.61 8.75
CA GLU A 83 9.23 -4.55 10.19
C GLU A 83 7.99 -3.70 10.46
N ILE A 84 7.02 -4.25 11.19
CA ILE A 84 5.88 -3.49 11.71
C ILE A 84 6.32 -2.80 13.00
N VAL A 85 6.17 -1.49 13.05
CA VAL A 85 6.69 -0.65 14.14
C VAL A 85 5.61 0.06 14.93
N ASP A 86 4.40 0.18 14.39
CA ASP A 86 3.26 0.80 15.07
C ASP A 86 1.94 0.37 14.41
N HIS A 87 0.83 0.85 14.96
CA HIS A 87 -0.51 0.70 14.40
C HIS A 87 -1.29 2.00 14.56
N VAL A 88 -1.87 2.48 13.45
CA VAL A 88 -2.73 3.67 13.45
C VAL A 88 -3.97 3.40 12.63
N ASP A 89 -5.15 3.70 13.18
CA ASP A 89 -6.41 3.52 12.47
C ASP A 89 -6.45 4.33 11.16
N LEU A 90 -7.08 3.73 10.13
CA LEU A 90 -7.30 4.40 8.86
C LEU A 90 -8.45 5.39 8.98
N ASN A 91 -8.19 6.65 8.63
CA ASN A 91 -9.24 7.66 8.46
C ASN A 91 -10.06 7.40 7.17
N GLU A 92 -11.17 8.12 7.02
CA GLU A 92 -12.09 7.93 5.89
C GLU A 92 -11.42 8.15 4.52
N ASP A 93 -10.48 9.08 4.42
CA ASP A 93 -9.78 9.32 3.15
C ASP A 93 -8.84 8.18 2.77
N LYS A 94 -8.14 7.59 3.76
CA LYS A 94 -7.33 6.38 3.55
C LYS A 94 -8.19 5.17 3.24
N LYS A 95 -9.40 5.06 3.79
CA LYS A 95 -10.32 3.97 3.44
C LYS A 95 -10.72 4.02 1.97
N LYS A 96 -10.98 5.21 1.40
CA LYS A 96 -11.32 5.38 -0.02
C LYS A 96 -10.20 4.91 -0.96
N LEU A 97 -8.94 4.93 -0.50
CA LEU A 97 -7.80 4.42 -1.27
C LEU A 97 -7.83 2.90 -1.48
N LYS A 98 -8.72 2.16 -0.79
CA LYS A 98 -8.96 0.74 -1.02
C LYS A 98 -9.94 0.46 -2.17
N ILE A 99 -10.46 1.49 -2.80
CA ILE A 99 -11.33 1.34 -3.97
C ILE A 99 -10.44 1.23 -5.20
N PHE A 100 -10.48 0.08 -5.86
CA PHE A 100 -9.61 -0.20 -7.01
C PHE A 100 -10.32 -0.99 -8.12
N ASN A 101 -9.82 -0.81 -9.34
CA ASN A 101 -10.15 -1.63 -10.49
C ASN A 101 -9.26 -2.88 -10.49
N TYR A 102 -9.88 -4.05 -10.66
CA TYR A 102 -9.17 -5.29 -10.96
C TYR A 102 -9.93 -6.08 -12.02
N ALA A 103 -9.27 -6.31 -13.17
CA ALA A 103 -9.81 -7.06 -14.31
C ALA A 103 -11.23 -6.60 -14.74
N GLY A 104 -11.48 -5.29 -14.70
CA GLY A 104 -12.76 -4.66 -15.08
C GLY A 104 -13.86 -4.74 -14.03
N GLY A 105 -13.55 -5.21 -12.82
CA GLY A 105 -14.41 -5.07 -11.64
C GLY A 105 -13.91 -3.93 -10.77
N LEU A 106 -14.83 -3.13 -10.23
CA LEU A 106 -14.55 -2.15 -9.19
C LEU A 106 -14.79 -2.80 -7.82
N TYR A 107 -13.78 -2.76 -6.97
CA TYR A 107 -13.80 -3.38 -5.65
C TYR A 107 -13.66 -2.32 -4.56
N ASP A 108 -14.31 -2.55 -3.42
CA ASP A 108 -13.94 -1.94 -2.14
C ASP A 108 -13.39 -3.05 -1.25
N GLY A 109 -12.06 -3.10 -1.13
CA GLY A 109 -11.37 -4.22 -0.48
C GLY A 109 -11.60 -5.54 -1.21
N GLU A 110 -12.28 -6.50 -0.57
CA GLU A 110 -12.57 -7.82 -1.17
C GLU A 110 -13.94 -7.90 -1.86
N ASP A 111 -14.79 -6.89 -1.69
CA ASP A 111 -16.16 -6.88 -2.19
C ASP A 111 -16.23 -6.22 -3.57
N GLU A 112 -16.76 -6.94 -4.55
CA GLU A 112 -17.01 -6.37 -5.88
C GLU A 112 -18.27 -5.51 -5.85
N ILE A 113 -18.10 -4.20 -6.11
CA ILE A 113 -19.21 -3.24 -6.17
C ILE A 113 -19.99 -3.42 -7.47
N ARG A 114 -19.27 -3.41 -8.60
CA ARG A 114 -19.82 -3.56 -9.95
C ARG A 114 -18.72 -3.81 -10.98
N ARG A 115 -19.13 -4.23 -12.18
CA ARG A 115 -18.28 -4.17 -13.38
C ARG A 115 -18.19 -2.74 -13.91
N ILE A 116 -17.03 -2.38 -14.46
CA ILE A 116 -16.79 -1.06 -15.05
C ILE A 116 -16.29 -1.22 -16.50
N PRO A 117 -16.73 -0.35 -17.44
CA PRO A 117 -16.20 -0.32 -18.80
C PRO A 117 -14.77 0.24 -18.82
N VAL A 118 -14.03 -0.05 -19.90
CA VAL A 118 -12.64 0.40 -20.08
C VAL A 118 -12.49 1.92 -19.99
N SER A 119 -13.50 2.67 -20.44
CA SER A 119 -13.54 4.14 -20.34
C SER A 119 -13.49 4.68 -18.91
N GLU A 120 -13.88 3.87 -17.92
CA GLU A 120 -13.83 4.26 -16.51
C GLU A 120 -12.53 3.82 -15.81
N TYR A 121 -11.66 3.04 -16.47
CA TYR A 121 -10.47 2.48 -15.81
C TYR A 121 -9.52 3.56 -15.29
N SER A 122 -9.43 4.71 -15.96
CA SER A 122 -8.59 5.83 -15.54
C SER A 122 -9.13 6.58 -14.32
N HIS A 123 -10.40 6.38 -13.94
CA HIS A 123 -11.01 7.05 -12.78
C HIS A 123 -10.66 6.36 -11.46
N TYR A 124 -10.11 5.14 -11.51
CA TYR A 124 -9.82 4.34 -10.33
C TYR A 124 -8.38 3.85 -10.36
N THR A 125 -7.79 3.67 -9.19
CA THR A 125 -6.49 2.99 -9.07
C THR A 125 -6.62 1.56 -9.58
N SER A 126 -5.67 1.12 -10.41
CA SER A 126 -5.58 -0.26 -10.88
C SER A 126 -4.86 -1.10 -9.82
N MET A 127 -5.39 -2.28 -9.48
CA MET A 127 -4.66 -3.23 -8.63
C MET A 127 -3.61 -3.97 -9.46
N GLU A 128 -2.45 -3.34 -9.61
CA GLU A 128 -1.27 -3.90 -10.25
C GLU A 128 -0.26 -4.32 -9.18
N VAL A 129 0.00 -5.62 -9.07
CA VAL A 129 0.85 -6.16 -8.01
C VAL A 129 2.33 -6.02 -8.39
N CYS A 130 2.98 -5.00 -7.85
CA CYS A 130 4.40 -4.75 -8.04
C CYS A 130 5.25 -5.84 -7.36
N GLY A 131 6.28 -6.32 -8.06
CA GLY A 131 7.35 -7.10 -7.44
C GLY A 131 8.21 -6.24 -6.50
N PHE A 132 8.92 -6.86 -5.56
CA PHE A 132 9.64 -6.12 -4.50
C PHE A 132 10.73 -5.18 -5.02
N GLU A 133 11.42 -5.53 -6.10
CA GLU A 133 12.41 -4.64 -6.71
C GLU A 133 11.75 -3.43 -7.40
N LEU A 134 10.58 -3.61 -8.02
CA LEU A 134 9.81 -2.49 -8.56
C LEU A 134 9.33 -1.56 -7.43
N VAL A 135 8.85 -2.13 -6.31
CA VAL A 135 8.49 -1.34 -5.12
C VAL A 135 9.68 -0.49 -4.67
N LYS A 136 10.87 -1.07 -4.51
CA LYS A 136 12.06 -0.29 -4.14
C LYS A 136 12.36 0.82 -5.14
N ASN A 137 12.30 0.53 -6.44
CA ASN A 137 12.57 1.54 -7.48
C ASN A 137 11.59 2.70 -7.44
N ILE A 138 10.29 2.43 -7.25
CA ILE A 138 9.27 3.47 -7.07
C ILE A 138 9.63 4.32 -5.85
N LEU A 139 9.94 3.70 -4.72
CA LEU A 139 10.24 4.42 -3.47
C LEU A 139 11.54 5.22 -3.53
N MET A 140 12.54 4.77 -4.28
CA MET A 140 13.80 5.49 -4.47
C MET A 140 13.67 6.68 -5.43
N SER A 141 12.56 6.76 -6.19
CA SER A 141 12.28 7.87 -7.12
C SER A 141 11.53 9.06 -6.48
N ILE A 142 11.13 8.90 -5.22
CA ILE A 142 10.49 9.93 -4.37
C ILE A 142 11.58 10.78 -3.70
#